data_AF-A0A7Y5RX86-F1
#
_entry.id   AF-A0A7Y5RX86-F1
#
_cell.length_a   1.000
_cell.length_b   1.000
_cell.length_c   1.000
_cell.angle_alpha   90.00
_cell.angle_beta   90.00
_cell.angle_gamma   90.00
#
_symmetry.space_group_name_H-M   'P 1'
#
loop_
_entity.id
_entity.type
_entity.pdbx_description
1 polymer ?
#
loop_
_entity_poly.entity_id
_entity_poly.type
_entity_poly.pdbx_seq_one_letter_code
_entity_poly.pdbx_strand_id
1 'polypeptide(L)'
;MKRNGAKKIGRTVQGLLDRYRPPRFGFRLNVVDDEIERKRDWWYVTVVPDRGDVRAFDYANALSEIEEKLQDEQHLNVLLVPLLVDE
;
A
#
# COMPACT_ATOMS: atom_id res chain seq x y z
N MET A 1 19.68 9.68 -8.06
CA MET A 1 19.73 8.21 -7.91
C MET A 1 18.55 7.58 -7.15
N LYS A 2 17.54 8.34 -6.66
CA LYS A 2 16.42 7.81 -5.84
C LYS A 2 15.28 7.10 -6.62
N ARG A 3 15.07 7.44 -7.91
CA ARG A 3 13.89 7.01 -8.69
C ARG A 3 13.79 5.51 -8.99
N ASN A 4 14.90 4.78 -9.08
CA ASN A 4 14.86 3.35 -9.43
C ASN A 4 14.41 2.45 -8.26
N GLY A 5 14.70 2.85 -7.02
CA GLY A 5 14.26 2.11 -5.83
C GLY A 5 12.75 2.24 -5.61
N ALA A 6 12.23 3.47 -5.64
CA ALA A 6 10.80 3.75 -5.49
C ALA A 6 9.95 2.99 -6.54
N LYS A 7 10.34 3.05 -7.82
CA LYS A 7 9.65 2.30 -8.89
C LYS A 7 9.70 0.78 -8.74
N LYS A 8 10.77 0.24 -8.13
CA LYS A 8 10.84 -1.20 -7.85
C LYS A 8 9.88 -1.55 -6.72
N ILE A 9 9.89 -0.79 -5.64
CA ILE A 9 9.01 -0.99 -4.49
C ILE A 9 7.54 -0.81 -4.85
N GLY A 10 7.18 0.25 -5.57
CA GLY A 10 5.80 0.46 -6.03
C GLY A 10 5.27 -0.73 -6.81
N ARG A 11 6.05 -1.26 -7.76
CA ARG A 11 5.69 -2.48 -8.51
C ARG A 11 5.59 -3.72 -7.63
N THR A 12 6.51 -3.90 -6.68
CA THR A 12 6.48 -5.03 -5.75
C THR A 12 5.23 -4.98 -4.86
N VAL A 13 4.93 -3.82 -4.30
CA VAL A 13 3.75 -3.59 -3.46
C VAL A 13 2.48 -3.76 -4.29
N GLN A 14 2.36 -3.11 -5.46
CA GLN A 14 1.20 -3.27 -6.33
C GLN A 14 0.97 -4.74 -6.72
N GLY A 15 2.01 -5.48 -7.10
CA GLY A 15 1.88 -6.90 -7.42
C GLY A 15 1.46 -7.77 -6.23
N LEU A 16 1.73 -7.33 -5.00
CA LEU A 16 1.20 -7.99 -3.79
C LEU A 16 -0.24 -7.61 -3.55
N LEU A 17 -0.62 -6.33 -3.67
CA LEU A 17 -2.00 -5.86 -3.60
C LEU A 17 -2.90 -6.57 -4.63
N ASP A 18 -2.41 -6.81 -5.85
CA ASP A 18 -3.18 -7.47 -6.90
C ASP A 18 -3.43 -8.96 -6.60
N ARG A 19 -2.45 -9.61 -5.95
CA ARG A 19 -2.56 -11.01 -5.50
C ARG A 19 -3.39 -11.12 -4.23
N TYR A 20 -3.29 -10.11 -3.38
CA TYR A 20 -4.02 -10.01 -2.13
C TYR A 20 -5.31 -9.24 -2.36
N ARG A 21 -6.31 -9.93 -2.91
CA ARG A 21 -7.70 -9.46 -2.91
C ARG A 21 -8.39 -10.05 -1.69
N PRO A 22 -8.47 -9.36 -0.56
CA PRO A 22 -9.14 -9.92 0.60
C PRO A 22 -10.62 -10.01 0.21
N PRO A 23 -11.22 -11.22 0.21
CA PRO A 23 -12.62 -11.39 -0.17
C PRO A 23 -13.57 -10.54 0.68
N ARG A 24 -13.08 -10.16 1.87
CA ARG A 24 -13.80 -9.46 2.93
C ARG A 24 -14.08 -7.98 2.65
N PHE A 25 -13.22 -7.29 1.90
CA PHE A 25 -13.30 -5.82 1.81
C PHE A 25 -14.00 -5.32 0.54
N GLY A 26 -14.05 -6.13 -0.52
CA GLY A 26 -14.79 -5.79 -1.74
C GLY A 26 -14.27 -4.55 -2.48
N PHE A 27 -13.02 -4.14 -2.25
CA PHE A 27 -12.31 -3.09 -2.99
C PHE A 27 -10.86 -3.51 -3.23
N ARG A 28 -10.18 -2.79 -4.12
CA ARG A 28 -8.73 -2.93 -4.35
C ARG A 28 -8.00 -1.68 -3.89
N LEU A 29 -6.72 -1.85 -3.59
CA LEU A 29 -5.80 -0.76 -3.31
C LEU A 29 -4.84 -0.58 -4.48
N ASN A 30 -4.59 0.67 -4.84
CA ASN A 30 -3.65 1.05 -5.87
C ASN A 30 -2.54 1.90 -5.26
N VAL A 31 -1.30 1.64 -5.65
CA VAL A 31 -0.14 2.46 -5.28
C VAL A 31 -0.18 3.79 -6.05
N VAL A 32 0.09 4.88 -5.34
CA VAL A 32 0.34 6.19 -5.95
C VAL A 32 1.84 6.30 -6.24
N ASP A 33 2.23 6.00 -7.49
CA ASP A 33 3.63 5.83 -7.90
C ASP A 33 4.56 7.02 -7.56
N ASP A 34 4.01 8.24 -7.60
CA ASP A 34 4.75 9.47 -7.32
C ASP A 34 4.87 9.79 -5.82
N GLU A 35 4.19 9.03 -4.96
CA GLU A 35 4.15 9.19 -3.50
C GLU A 35 4.76 7.98 -2.79
N ILE A 36 5.99 7.66 -3.16
CA ILE A 36 6.79 6.62 -2.51
C ILE A 36 8.04 7.26 -1.91
N GLU A 37 8.13 7.22 -0.59
CA GLU A 37 9.26 7.78 0.16
C GLU A 37 10.00 6.67 0.92
N ARG A 38 11.33 6.80 1.03
CA ARG A 38 12.13 5.97 1.93
C ARG A 38 12.66 6.83 3.06
N LYS A 39 12.35 6.48 4.31
CA LYS A 39 12.97 7.05 5.51
C LYS A 39 13.62 5.95 6.31
N ARG A 40 14.94 6.07 6.49
CA ARG A 40 15.78 5.02 7.11
C ARG A 40 15.57 3.69 6.38
N ASP A 41 15.10 2.67 7.09
CA ASP A 41 14.87 1.32 6.56
C ASP A 41 13.41 1.06 6.18
N TRP A 42 12.55 2.09 6.22
CA TRP A 42 11.14 1.97 5.90
C TRP A 42 10.80 2.61 4.57
N TRP A 43 9.92 1.95 3.82
CA TRP A 43 9.24 2.50 2.65
C TRP A 43 7.84 2.94 3.03
N TYR A 44 7.53 4.20 2.77
CA TYR A 44 6.21 4.79 2.91
C TYR A 44 5.60 4.80 1.51
N VAL A 45 4.51 4.06 1.33
CA VAL A 45 3.88 3.87 0.04
C VAL A 45 2.45 4.37 0.15
N THR A 46 2.16 5.51 -0.47
CA THR A 46 0.78 5.98 -0.52
C THR A 46 -0.05 5.02 -1.38
N VAL A 47 -1.22 4.67 -0.86
CA VAL A 47 -2.22 3.87 -1.56
C VAL A 47 -3.56 4.58 -1.57
N VAL A 48 -4.41 4.20 -2.52
CA VAL A 48 -5.78 4.70 -2.63
C VAL A 48 -6.71 3.54 -3.01
N PRO A 49 -7.95 3.48 -2.49
CA PRO A 49 -8.89 2.46 -2.92
C PRO A 49 -9.35 2.72 -4.36
N ASP A 50 -9.79 1.68 -5.07
CA ASP A 50 -10.35 1.81 -6.42
C ASP A 50 -11.76 2.42 -6.46
N ARG A 51 -12.33 2.75 -5.29
CA ARG A 51 -13.63 3.41 -5.12
C ARG A 51 -13.63 4.33 -3.90
N GLY A 52 -14.45 5.39 -3.94
CA GLY A 52 -14.48 6.44 -2.91
C GLY A 52 -15.37 6.16 -1.69
N ASP A 53 -16.18 5.10 -1.70
CA ASP A 53 -17.16 4.76 -0.66
C ASP A 53 -16.60 3.78 0.41
N VAL A 54 -15.28 3.67 0.52
CA VAL A 54 -14.64 2.77 1.48
C VAL A 54 -14.68 3.36 2.88
N ARG A 55 -15.27 2.63 3.83
CA ARG A 55 -15.25 3.04 5.24
C ARG A 55 -13.82 3.05 5.76
N ALA A 56 -13.45 4.09 6.50
CA ALA A 56 -12.12 4.23 7.09
C ALA A 56 -11.67 3.00 7.90
N PHE A 57 -12.61 2.35 8.61
CA PHE A 57 -12.33 1.12 9.35
C PHE A 57 -11.96 -0.07 8.44
N ASP A 58 -12.67 -0.26 7.33
CA ASP A 58 -12.35 -1.34 6.38
C ASP A 58 -11.04 -1.04 5.66
N TYR A 59 -10.76 0.23 5.37
CA TYR A 59 -9.49 0.66 4.81
C TYR A 59 -8.33 0.35 5.78
N ALA A 60 -8.41 0.80 7.03
CA ALA A 60 -7.38 0.55 8.03
C ALA A 60 -7.11 -0.95 8.24
N ASN A 61 -8.14 -1.78 8.30
CA ASN A 61 -7.97 -3.24 8.43
C ASN A 61 -7.25 -3.84 7.21
N ALA A 62 -7.63 -3.42 6.00
CA ALA A 62 -6.95 -3.89 4.79
C ALA A 62 -5.47 -3.50 4.78
N LEU A 63 -5.14 -2.27 5.21
CA LEU A 63 -3.75 -1.81 5.31
C LEU A 63 -2.94 -2.69 6.26
N SER A 64 -3.40 -2.87 7.50
CA SER A 64 -2.67 -3.64 8.51
C SER A 64 -2.46 -5.09 8.10
N GLU A 65 -3.50 -5.72 7.53
CA GLU A 65 -3.40 -7.12 7.06
C GLU A 65 -2.37 -7.27 5.93
N ILE A 66 -2.27 -6.28 5.02
CA ILE A 66 -1.29 -6.30 3.93
C ILE A 66 0.13 -5.99 4.45
N GLU A 67 0.28 -5.05 5.38
CA GLU A 67 1.56 -4.69 6.00
C GLU A 67 2.19 -5.88 6.73
N GLU A 68 1.39 -6.62 7.51
CA GLU A 68 1.83 -7.87 8.16
C GLU A 68 2.37 -8.87 7.13
N LYS A 69 1.68 -9.03 6.00
CA LYS A 69 2.10 -9.94 4.92
C LYS A 69 3.36 -9.48 4.20
N LEU A 70 3.49 -8.19 3.95
CA LEU A 70 4.71 -7.60 3.37
C LEU A 70 5.92 -7.90 4.25
N GLN A 71 5.73 -7.84 5.58
CA GLN A 71 6.79 -8.17 6.52
C GLN A 71 7.07 -9.67 6.57
N ASP A 72 6.04 -10.50 6.73
CA ASP A 72 6.19 -11.94 6.94
C ASP A 72 6.68 -12.69 5.70
N GLU A 73 6.13 -12.35 4.52
CA GLU A 73 6.39 -13.11 3.29
C GLU A 73 7.55 -12.52 2.46
N GLN A 74 7.81 -11.22 2.58
CA GLN A 74 8.81 -10.53 1.74
C GLN A 74 9.95 -9.90 2.54
N HIS A 75 9.87 -9.89 3.88
CA HIS A 75 10.81 -9.21 4.76
C HIS A 75 11.00 -7.74 4.39
N LEU A 76 9.92 -7.08 3.97
CA LEU A 76 9.90 -5.68 3.55
C LEU A 76 9.26 -4.81 4.63
N ASN A 77 10.07 -3.91 5.19
CA ASN A 77 9.58 -2.84 6.07
C ASN A 77 8.84 -1.78 5.22
N VAL A 78 7.54 -1.97 5.02
CA VAL A 78 6.66 -1.07 4.29
C VAL A 78 5.58 -0.57 5.24
N LEU A 79 5.32 0.73 5.20
CA LEU A 79 4.14 1.35 5.78
C LEU A 79 3.27 1.83 4.62
N LEU A 80 2.05 1.34 4.54
CA LEU A 80 1.05 1.80 3.59
C LEU A 80 0.38 3.06 4.15
N VAL A 81 0.42 4.13 3.37
CA VAL A 81 -0.13 5.42 3.77
C VAL A 81 -1.46 5.62 3.05
N PRO A 82 -2.59 5.78 3.74
CA PRO A 82 -3.85 6.09 3.07
C PRO A 82 -3.78 7.50 2.48
N LEU A 83 -4.14 7.64 1.20
CA LEU A 83 -4.36 8.96 0.62
C LEU A 83 -5.62 9.56 1.26
N LEU A 84 -5.44 10.63 2.03
CA LEU A 84 -6.54 11.46 2.49
C LEU A 84 -6.89 12.44 1.37
N VAL A 85 -8.08 12.31 0.80
CA VAL A 85 -8.65 13.36 -0.03
C VAL A 85 -9.23 14.40 0.93
N ASP A 86 -8.72 15.62 0.87
CA ASP A 86 -9.36 16.75 1.55
C ASP A 86 -10.77 16.93 0.94
N GLU A 87 -11.79 17.09 1.79
CA GLU A 87 -13.18 17.35 1.39
C GLU A 87 -13.35 18.68 0.65
#